data_AF-A0A535AA09-F1
#
_entry.id   AF-A0A535AA09-F1
#
_cell.length_a   1.000
_cell.length_b   1.000
_cell.length_c   1.000
_cell.angle_alpha   90.00
_cell.angle_beta   90.00
_cell.angle_gamma   90.00
#
_symmetry.space_group_name_H-M   'P 1'
#
loop_
_entity.id
_entity.type
_entity.pdbx_description
1 polymer ?
#
loop_
_entity_poly.entity_id
_entity_poly.type
_entity_poly.pdbx_seq_one_letter_code
_entity_poly.pdbx_strand_id
1 'polypeptide(L)'
;MARFSIAVVALLAMAAGAAAQRVPPFPATGPPLLLKLEGVIQPTKAAAERTGFTVTSLAFAGAPTGEQRWLGVTKARTVGGDQPLDGKDVLAVVAPFTPNFLVVGPKELVAPLRDAPPGTAVRIEGLVNRGSRTYFLRRVERDVPGVG
;
A
#
# COMPACT_ATOMS: atom_id res chain seq x y z
N MET A 1 27.89 -55.69 -24.00
CA MET A 1 26.60 -55.29 -24.61
C MET A 1 25.90 -54.33 -23.67
N ALA A 2 25.33 -53.25 -24.21
CA ALA A 2 24.40 -52.23 -23.64
C ALA A 2 24.90 -51.43 -22.40
N ARG A 3 25.23 -50.12 -22.46
CA ARG A 3 24.51 -48.88 -22.85
C ARG A 3 23.50 -48.34 -21.80
N PHE A 4 23.50 -47.01 -21.67
CA PHE A 4 22.55 -46.07 -21.00
C PHE A 4 22.81 -45.82 -19.49
N SER A 5 22.82 -44.60 -18.90
CA SER A 5 22.74 -43.18 -19.33
C SER A 5 23.08 -42.31 -18.09
N ILE A 6 24.03 -41.36 -18.16
CA ILE A 6 23.85 -39.89 -18.09
C ILE A 6 22.51 -39.39 -17.53
N ALA A 7 22.54 -38.57 -16.45
CA ALA A 7 21.98 -37.20 -16.39
C ALA A 7 21.48 -36.77 -14.98
N VAL A 8 22.01 -35.62 -14.51
CA VAL A 8 21.29 -34.41 -14.01
C VAL A 8 20.32 -34.62 -12.82
N VAL A 9 20.45 -33.94 -11.68
CA VAL A 9 19.85 -32.62 -11.35
C VAL A 9 20.46 -32.25 -9.98
N ALA A 10 21.40 -31.31 -9.90
CA ALA A 10 21.17 -29.88 -9.77
C ALA A 10 20.50 -29.45 -8.45
N LEU A 11 21.26 -28.67 -7.68
CA LEU A 11 20.79 -27.36 -7.21
C LEU A 11 19.58 -27.36 -6.27
N LEU A 12 19.82 -27.37 -4.95
CA LEU A 12 18.94 -26.66 -4.00
C LEU A 12 19.77 -26.10 -2.83
N ALA A 13 20.79 -25.33 -3.19
CA ALA A 13 21.36 -24.31 -2.33
C ALA A 13 20.39 -23.11 -2.28
N MET A 14 19.30 -23.19 -1.53
CA MET A 14 18.45 -22.04 -1.22
C MET A 14 17.74 -22.24 0.13
N ALA A 15 18.47 -22.14 1.24
CA ALA A 15 17.85 -21.88 2.54
C ALA A 15 17.91 -20.37 2.80
N ALA A 16 16.88 -19.71 2.27
CA ALA A 16 16.33 -18.41 2.63
C ALA A 16 17.12 -17.60 3.67
N GLY A 17 17.95 -16.67 3.19
CA GLY A 17 18.30 -15.50 3.97
C GLY A 17 17.03 -14.68 4.19
N ALA A 18 16.38 -14.86 5.35
CA ALA A 18 15.40 -13.91 5.84
C ALA A 18 16.12 -12.59 6.07
N ALA A 19 16.16 -11.74 5.05
CA ALA A 19 16.56 -10.36 5.20
C ALA A 19 15.54 -9.71 6.12
N ALA A 20 15.84 -9.69 7.42
CA ALA A 20 15.26 -8.75 8.36
C ALA A 20 15.71 -7.36 7.89
N GLN A 21 15.02 -6.81 6.90
CA GLN A 21 15.16 -5.42 6.53
C GLN A 21 14.86 -4.64 7.80
N ARG A 22 15.89 -4.03 8.39
CA ARG A 22 15.72 -3.03 9.45
C ARG A 22 14.96 -1.87 8.83
N VAL A 23 13.64 -1.94 8.89
CA VAL A 23 12.76 -0.84 8.56
C VAL A 23 13.08 0.24 9.60
N PRO A 24 13.52 1.43 9.20
CA PRO A 24 13.69 2.52 10.15
C PRO A 24 12.36 2.70 10.89
N PRO A 25 12.39 2.87 12.23
CA PRO A 25 11.16 2.95 13.00
C PRO A 25 10.32 4.09 12.45
N PHE A 26 9.05 3.80 12.12
CA PHE A 26 8.08 4.87 11.96
C PHE A 26 8.15 5.69 13.24
N PRO A 27 8.34 7.03 13.22
CA PRO A 27 8.30 7.83 14.43
C PRO A 27 6.95 7.62 15.12
N ALA A 28 6.93 6.71 16.09
CA ALA A 28 5.73 6.23 16.78
C ALA A 28 5.21 7.27 17.78
N THR A 29 6.03 8.28 18.07
CA THR A 29 5.75 9.41 18.94
C THR A 29 5.26 10.58 18.11
N GLY A 30 3.97 10.87 18.21
CA GLY A 30 3.35 12.08 17.67
C GLY A 30 1.87 11.89 17.36
N PRO A 31 1.09 12.99 17.26
CA PRO A 31 -0.33 12.90 17.00
C PRO A 31 -0.62 12.21 15.66
N PRO A 32 -1.80 11.58 15.50
CA PRO A 32 -2.26 11.08 14.21
C PRO A 32 -2.14 12.17 13.14
N LEU A 33 -1.63 11.80 11.97
CA LEU A 33 -1.46 12.73 10.85
C LEU A 33 -2.59 12.55 9.87
N LEU A 34 -3.11 13.65 9.31
CA LEU A 34 -4.11 13.59 8.26
C LEU A 34 -3.39 13.44 6.91
N LEU A 35 -3.51 12.28 6.27
CA LEU A 35 -2.90 11.99 4.97
C LEU A 35 -3.98 11.99 3.89
N LYS A 36 -3.76 12.74 2.82
CA LYS A 36 -4.59 12.74 1.61
C LYS A 36 -3.80 12.11 0.48
N LEU A 37 -4.40 11.12 -0.16
CA LEU A 37 -3.84 10.42 -1.32
C LEU A 37 -4.77 10.58 -2.51
N GLU A 38 -4.19 10.82 -3.67
CA GLU A 38 -4.87 10.73 -4.97
C GLU A 38 -4.13 9.70 -5.80
N GLY A 39 -4.86 8.91 -6.58
CA GLY A 39 -4.26 7.87 -7.40
C GLY A 39 -5.29 7.00 -8.10
N VAL A 40 -4.79 5.96 -8.76
CA VAL A 40 -5.62 5.02 -9.53
C VAL A 40 -5.54 3.62 -8.91
N ILE A 41 -6.70 3.01 -8.69
CA ILE A 41 -6.79 1.63 -8.22
C ILE A 41 -6.39 0.70 -9.36
N GLN A 42 -5.54 -0.28 -9.07
CA GLN A 42 -4.99 -1.20 -10.05
C GLN A 42 -5.09 -2.65 -9.58
N PRO A 43 -5.10 -3.62 -10.52
CA PRO A 43 -5.30 -5.02 -10.19
C PRO A 43 -4.05 -5.65 -9.57
N THR A 44 -2.87 -5.07 -9.81
CA THR A 44 -1.58 -5.59 -9.35
C THR A 44 -0.65 -4.46 -8.93
N LYS A 45 0.35 -4.79 -8.11
CA LYS A 45 1.44 -3.87 -7.74
C LYS A 45 2.15 -3.32 -8.98
N ALA A 46 2.52 -4.18 -9.91
CA ALA A 46 3.23 -3.80 -11.13
C ALA A 46 2.42 -2.87 -12.05
N ALA A 47 1.08 -2.98 -12.04
CA ALA A 47 0.23 -2.02 -12.75
C ALA A 47 0.17 -0.67 -12.02
N ALA A 48 0.04 -0.67 -10.69
CA ALA A 48 0.06 0.54 -9.86
C ALA A 48 1.37 1.34 -9.97
N GLU A 49 2.50 0.65 -10.07
CA GLU A 49 3.82 1.26 -10.28
C GLU A 49 3.91 2.07 -11.58
N ARG A 50 3.05 1.80 -12.57
CA ARG A 50 3.03 2.52 -13.86
C ARG A 50 2.12 3.74 -13.86
N THR A 51 1.23 3.90 -12.88
CA THR A 51 0.21 4.96 -12.86
C THR A 51 0.43 6.01 -11.78
N GLY A 52 1.56 5.98 -11.09
CA GLY A 52 1.84 6.90 -10.00
C GLY A 52 3.34 7.08 -9.78
N PHE A 53 3.72 8.04 -8.95
CA PHE A 53 5.12 8.21 -8.55
C PHE A 53 5.55 7.15 -7.51
N THR A 54 4.59 6.48 -6.87
CA THR A 54 4.81 5.36 -5.97
C THR A 54 3.57 4.46 -5.90
N VAL A 55 3.70 3.28 -5.28
CA VAL A 55 2.62 2.33 -5.06
C VAL A 55 2.34 2.18 -3.58
N THR A 56 1.07 2.05 -3.22
CA THR A 56 0.68 1.65 -1.85
C THR A 56 -0.37 0.54 -1.89
N SER A 57 -0.28 -0.39 -0.94
CA SER A 57 -1.26 -1.45 -0.72
C SER A 57 -2.18 -1.11 0.45
N LEU A 58 -3.48 -1.28 0.21
CA LEU A 58 -4.56 -0.97 1.13
C LEU A 58 -5.30 -2.26 1.47
N ALA A 59 -5.11 -2.80 2.67
CA ALA A 59 -5.95 -3.89 3.18
C ALA A 59 -7.06 -3.32 4.05
N PHE A 60 -8.18 -4.04 4.15
CA PHE A 60 -9.38 -3.57 4.86
C PHE A 60 -9.66 -4.45 6.08
N ALA A 61 -9.92 -3.83 7.22
CA ALA A 61 -10.28 -4.59 8.42
C ALA A 61 -11.58 -5.38 8.21
N GLY A 62 -11.58 -6.64 8.65
CA GLY A 62 -12.73 -7.55 8.48
C GLY A 62 -12.90 -8.13 7.08
N ALA A 63 -12.02 -7.80 6.12
CA ALA A 63 -11.97 -8.48 4.83
C ALA A 63 -11.24 -9.83 4.94
N PRO A 64 -11.52 -10.79 4.03
CA PRO A 64 -10.75 -12.02 3.90
C PRO A 64 -9.23 -11.76 3.81
N THR A 65 -8.44 -12.64 4.42
CA THR A 65 -6.98 -12.56 4.40
C THR A 65 -6.45 -12.49 2.97
N GLY A 66 -5.63 -11.48 2.68
CA GLY A 66 -5.03 -11.28 1.35
C GLY A 66 -5.83 -10.37 0.42
N GLU A 67 -7.05 -9.95 0.79
CA GLU A 67 -7.79 -8.97 0.02
C GLU A 67 -7.23 -7.55 0.25
N GLN A 68 -6.62 -6.99 -0.79
CA GLN A 68 -6.10 -5.63 -0.78
C GLN A 68 -6.29 -4.95 -2.14
N ARG A 69 -6.19 -3.62 -2.13
CA ARG A 69 -6.11 -2.80 -3.34
C ARG A 69 -4.71 -2.24 -3.53
N TRP A 70 -4.27 -2.21 -4.78
CA TRP A 70 -3.05 -1.53 -5.17
C TRP A 70 -3.43 -0.14 -5.69
N LEU A 71 -2.89 0.89 -5.07
CA LEU A 71 -3.10 2.27 -5.47
C LEU A 71 -1.79 2.79 -6.05
N GLY A 72 -1.79 3.14 -7.34
CA GLY A 72 -0.73 3.94 -7.93
C GLY A 72 -0.95 5.39 -7.51
N VAL A 73 -0.11 5.90 -6.63
CA VAL A 73 -0.29 7.22 -6.01
C VAL A 73 0.25 8.30 -6.93
N THR A 74 -0.60 9.22 -7.37
CA THR A 74 -0.24 10.36 -8.21
C THR A 74 -0.03 11.62 -7.38
N LYS A 75 -0.67 11.73 -6.22
CA LYS A 75 -0.49 12.85 -5.27
C LYS A 75 -0.57 12.36 -3.83
N ALA A 76 0.31 12.88 -2.98
CA ALA A 76 0.26 12.68 -1.54
C ALA A 76 0.46 14.02 -0.84
N ARG A 77 -0.35 14.30 0.17
CA ARG A 77 -0.17 15.49 1.03
C ARG A 77 -0.60 15.20 2.46
N THR A 78 0.14 15.70 3.43
CA THR A 78 -0.35 15.83 4.80
C THR A 78 -1.12 17.14 4.95
N VAL A 79 -2.05 17.20 5.90
CA VAL A 79 -2.82 18.43 6.19
C VAL A 79 -2.69 18.82 7.66
N GLY A 80 -2.33 20.08 7.88
CA GLY A 80 -2.05 20.69 9.18
C GLY A 80 -0.75 21.52 9.10
N GLY A 81 -0.80 22.78 9.54
CA GLY A 81 0.26 23.78 9.31
C GLY A 81 1.64 23.45 9.90
N ASP A 82 1.70 22.61 10.93
CA ASP A 82 2.94 22.25 11.64
C ASP A 82 3.33 20.76 11.47
N GLN A 83 2.77 20.07 10.46
CA GLN A 83 3.09 18.66 10.24
C GLN A 83 4.51 18.52 9.65
N PRO A 84 5.43 17.80 10.31
CA PRO A 84 6.84 17.74 9.88
C PRO A 84 7.09 16.82 8.68
N LEU A 85 6.08 16.08 8.19
CA LEU A 85 6.23 15.10 7.11
C LEU A 85 5.42 15.49 5.88
N ASP A 86 6.05 15.46 4.70
CA ASP A 86 5.34 15.45 3.42
C ASP A 86 4.56 14.11 3.30
N GLY A 87 3.47 14.10 2.53
CA GLY A 87 2.76 12.87 2.21
C GLY A 87 3.67 11.81 1.57
N LYS A 88 4.70 12.23 0.80
CA LYS A 88 5.71 11.32 0.25
C LYS A 88 6.56 10.65 1.33
N ASP A 89 6.92 11.37 2.39
CA ASP A 89 7.72 10.81 3.49
C ASP A 89 6.90 9.76 4.24
N VAL A 90 5.61 10.02 4.46
CA VAL A 90 4.72 9.03 5.07
C VAL A 90 4.68 7.74 4.24
N LEU A 91 4.61 7.86 2.91
CA LEU A 91 4.61 6.72 1.99
C LEU A 91 5.95 5.97 2.01
N ALA A 92 7.08 6.68 2.09
CA ALA A 92 8.40 6.05 2.20
C ALA A 92 8.55 5.23 3.48
N VAL A 93 8.02 5.73 4.60
CA VAL A 93 8.10 5.01 5.88
C VAL A 93 7.24 3.74 5.88
N VAL A 94 6.06 3.75 5.26
CA VAL A 94 5.22 2.54 5.18
C VAL A 94 5.61 1.58 4.06
N ALA A 95 6.46 1.99 3.12
CA ALA A 95 6.82 1.21 1.94
C ALA A 95 7.32 -0.22 2.24
N PRO A 96 8.09 -0.48 3.32
CA PRO A 96 8.59 -1.83 3.60
C PRO A 96 7.54 -2.81 4.12
N PHE A 97 6.34 -2.35 4.49
CA PHE A 97 5.30 -3.20 5.05
C PHE A 97 4.33 -3.71 3.98
N THR A 98 3.84 -4.94 4.14
CA THR A 98 2.77 -5.50 3.30
C THR A 98 1.64 -6.03 4.18
N PRO A 99 0.39 -5.54 4.05
CA PRO A 99 -0.01 -4.35 3.27
C PRO A 99 0.69 -3.08 3.81
N ASN A 100 0.74 -1.98 3.06
CA ASN A 100 1.34 -0.73 3.53
C ASN A 100 0.44 -0.07 4.59
N PHE A 101 -0.87 0.01 4.32
CA PHE A 101 -1.88 0.54 5.24
C PHE A 101 -2.95 -0.49 5.59
N LEU A 102 -3.43 -0.40 6.84
CA LEU A 102 -4.62 -1.09 7.33
C LEU A 102 -5.77 -0.08 7.37
N VAL A 103 -6.65 -0.14 6.38
CA VAL A 103 -7.79 0.77 6.23
C VAL A 103 -8.92 0.34 7.15
N VAL A 104 -9.39 1.29 7.95
CA VAL A 104 -10.52 1.13 8.87
C VAL A 104 -11.45 2.34 8.76
N GLY A 105 -12.71 2.17 9.10
CA GLY A 105 -13.69 3.26 9.11
C GLY A 105 -15.13 2.76 8.98
N PRO A 106 -16.10 3.68 8.91
CA PRO A 106 -17.48 3.36 8.63
C PRO A 106 -17.65 2.59 7.31
N LYS A 107 -18.58 1.64 7.26
CA LYS A 107 -18.76 0.72 6.13
C LYS A 107 -19.06 1.49 4.83
N GLU A 108 -19.81 2.56 4.93
CA GLU A 108 -20.20 3.47 3.86
C GLU A 108 -19.02 4.23 3.24
N LEU A 109 -17.90 4.39 3.96
CA LEU A 109 -16.66 4.94 3.41
C LEU A 109 -15.73 3.84 2.90
N VAL A 110 -15.65 2.73 3.62
CA VAL A 110 -14.74 1.62 3.28
C VAL A 110 -15.20 0.87 2.03
N ALA A 111 -16.49 0.58 1.88
CA ALA A 111 -17.02 -0.17 0.74
C ALA A 111 -16.72 0.53 -0.60
N PRO A 112 -16.89 1.86 -0.75
CA PRO A 112 -16.43 2.56 -1.94
C PRO A 112 -14.93 2.40 -2.23
N LEU A 113 -14.04 2.38 -1.24
CA LEU A 113 -12.63 2.18 -1.56
C LEU A 113 -12.30 0.72 -1.88
N ARG A 114 -12.87 -0.21 -1.10
CA ARG A 114 -12.67 -1.66 -1.27
C ARG A 114 -13.22 -2.14 -2.59
N ASP A 115 -14.44 -1.76 -2.94
CA ASP A 115 -15.15 -2.33 -4.09
C ASP A 115 -14.87 -1.55 -5.39
N ALA A 116 -13.90 -0.63 -5.38
CA ALA A 116 -13.52 0.14 -6.56
C ALA A 116 -12.89 -0.79 -7.62
N PRO A 117 -13.41 -0.80 -8.86
CA PRO A 117 -12.79 -1.54 -9.96
C PRO A 117 -11.36 -1.07 -10.25
N PRO A 118 -10.53 -1.93 -10.87
CA PRO A 118 -9.30 -1.49 -11.51
C PRO A 118 -9.56 -0.35 -12.51
N GLY A 119 -8.67 0.64 -12.54
CA GLY A 119 -8.81 1.86 -13.35
C GLY A 119 -9.56 3.00 -12.66
N THR A 120 -10.20 2.77 -11.50
CA THR A 120 -10.91 3.83 -10.78
C THR A 120 -9.94 4.85 -10.19
N ALA A 121 -10.08 6.11 -10.61
CA ALA A 121 -9.42 7.25 -10.01
C ALA A 121 -10.05 7.57 -8.65
N VAL A 122 -9.24 7.71 -7.60
CA VAL A 122 -9.72 7.96 -6.24
C VAL A 122 -8.98 9.11 -5.58
N ARG A 123 -9.70 9.83 -4.71
CA ARG A 123 -9.12 10.71 -3.70
C ARG A 123 -9.57 10.23 -2.33
N ILE A 124 -8.63 9.89 -1.47
CA ILE A 124 -8.88 9.41 -0.12
C ILE A 124 -8.20 10.30 0.91
N GLU A 125 -8.84 10.43 2.06
CA GLU A 125 -8.32 11.17 3.21
C GLU A 125 -8.52 10.33 4.46
N GLY A 126 -7.51 10.27 5.32
CA GLY A 126 -7.61 9.54 6.57
C GLY A 126 -6.56 9.93 7.59
N LEU A 127 -6.86 9.63 8.85
CA LEU A 127 -5.93 9.78 9.96
C LEU A 127 -5.04 8.56 10.02
N VAL A 128 -3.73 8.77 9.87
CA VAL A 128 -2.73 7.71 9.94
C VAL A 128 -2.23 7.61 11.38
N ASN A 129 -2.48 6.46 12.00
CA ASN A 129 -1.75 6.06 13.19
C ASN A 129 -0.39 5.49 12.75
N ARG A 130 0.66 6.22 13.13
CA ARG A 130 2.04 6.00 12.75
C ARG A 130 2.62 4.68 13.27
N GLY A 131 2.25 4.27 14.49
CA GLY A 131 2.75 3.03 15.09
C GLY A 131 2.12 1.77 14.51
N SER A 132 0.85 1.85 14.11
CA SER A 132 0.08 0.68 13.63
C SER A 132 -0.17 0.65 12.12
N ARG A 133 0.19 1.73 11.39
CA ARG A 133 -0.11 1.93 9.96
C ARG A 133 -1.61 1.88 9.65
N THR A 134 -2.42 2.15 10.67
CA THR A 134 -3.87 2.23 10.52
C THR A 134 -4.22 3.52 9.81
N TYR A 135 -4.95 3.42 8.70
CA TYR A 135 -5.49 4.54 7.96
C TYR A 135 -6.98 4.63 8.27
N PHE A 136 -7.32 5.46 9.24
CA PHE A 136 -8.72 5.71 9.61
C PHE A 136 -9.36 6.62 8.56
N LEU A 137 -10.17 6.02 7.70
CA LEU A 137 -10.76 6.64 6.52
C LEU A 137 -11.79 7.70 6.91
N ARG A 138 -11.59 8.92 6.43
CA ARG A 138 -12.46 10.08 6.68
C ARG A 138 -13.22 10.54 5.45
N ARG A 139 -12.65 10.32 4.26
CA ARG A 139 -13.27 10.70 2.98
C ARG A 139 -12.80 9.75 1.87
N VAL A 140 -13.73 9.43 0.98
CA VAL A 140 -13.45 8.75 -0.29
C VAL A 140 -14.24 9.46 -1.39
N GLU A 141 -13.55 9.79 -2.46
CA GLU A 141 -14.13 10.19 -3.73
C GLU A 141 -13.65 9.20 -4.79
N ARG A 142 -14.57 8.78 -5.66
CA ARG A 142 -14.28 7.98 -6.85
C ARG A 142 -14.47 8.84 -8.09
N ASP A 143 -13.90 8.38 -9.20
CA ASP A 143 -14.04 8.97 -10.53
C ASP A 143 -13.61 10.43 -10.55
N VAL A 144 -12.54 10.74 -9.81
CA VAL A 144 -12.04 12.09 -9.61
C VAL A 144 -11.43 12.61 -10.91
N PRO A 145 -11.95 13.70 -11.51
CA PRO A 145 -11.38 14.26 -12.74
C PRO A 145 -9.94 14.72 -12.54
N GLY A 146 -9.09 14.43 -13.53
CA GLY A 146 -7.68 14.84 -13.51
C GLY A 146 -6.77 14.02 -12.60
N VAL A 147 -7.28 12.93 -12.01
CA VAL A 147 -6.46 11.92 -11.32
C VAL A 147 -6.24 10.75 -12.29
N GLY A 148 -5.01 10.61 -12.80
CA GLY A 148 -4.62 9.60 -13.78
C GLY A 148 -3.11 9.50 -13.93
#